data_AF-A0A059CY14-F1
#
_entry.id   AF-A0A059CY14-F1
#
_cell.length_a   1.000
_cell.length_b   1.000
_cell.length_c   1.000
_cell.angle_alpha   90.00
_cell.angle_beta   90.00
_cell.angle_gamma   90.00
#
_symmetry.space_group_name_H-M   'P 1'
#
loop_
_entity.id
_entity.type
_entity.pdbx_description
1 polymer ?
#
loop_
_entity_poly.entity_id
_entity_poly.type
_entity_poly.pdbx_seq_one_letter_code
_entity_poly.pdbx_strand_id
1 'polypeptide(L)'
;LCINFTNEKLQQHFNQHVFKMEQEEYTREEIDWSYVEFVDNQDVLDLIEKKPGGIIALLDEACMFPKSTHETFAQKMYQTYKGNKRFSKPKLARTDFTINHYAGDVTYQADQFLDKNKDYVVAEHQALLNASKCSFVSNLFPPLHEEALKQSKFSSIGTRFKQQLQALMETLNTTEPHYIRCVKPNTVLKPGIFENLNVLNQLRCGGVLEAIRISCAGYPTKRTFDEFLDRFGMLVPNLSEGSNEKSACIAICDNMCLKGYQIGKTKVFLRAGQMAELDARRTEVLANAARLIQRQIQTHLTRKDFISLRRATICMQKHWRGQLARKLYEHMRRAAASICIQKYARAHVSRRVYIHLQESAIIIQNGLRAMEARKEYSYRRRTKAAIIVQTQWRRYEVLLAYSQLKKATLLFQCLWRAKLARKELKKLRMAARETGALKEAKDKLEKRVEELTWRLEFEKHLRIDLEETKRQEIEKLQNALDNMRSLLDEAHAAVIREKEAAKLAIEQAPPIIKEITVVDDSKLERLRNHNMELE
;
A
#
# COMPACT_ATOMS: atom_id res chain seq x y z
N LEU A 1 39.01 49.38 -79.46
CA LEU A 1 38.32 50.65 -79.12
C LEU A 1 37.10 50.42 -78.22
N CYS A 2 35.99 49.83 -78.69
CA CYS A 2 34.70 49.83 -77.97
C CYS A 2 34.75 49.37 -76.50
N ILE A 3 35.48 48.29 -76.16
CA ILE A 3 35.65 47.83 -74.77
C ILE A 3 36.27 48.93 -73.88
N ASN A 4 37.34 49.59 -74.37
CA ASN A 4 37.99 50.66 -73.62
C ASN A 4 37.10 51.90 -73.54
N PHE A 5 36.30 52.20 -74.57
CA PHE A 5 35.28 53.27 -74.52
C PHE A 5 34.20 52.99 -73.46
N THR A 6 33.74 51.75 -73.29
CA THR A 6 32.87 51.36 -72.17
C THR A 6 33.56 51.57 -70.82
N ASN A 7 34.84 51.19 -70.69
CA ASN A 7 35.61 51.42 -69.47
C ASN A 7 35.78 52.92 -69.16
N GLU A 8 36.03 53.78 -70.15
CA GLU A 8 36.03 55.24 -69.99
C GLU A 8 34.66 55.75 -69.49
N LYS A 9 33.56 55.27 -70.08
CA LYS A 9 32.19 55.72 -69.75
C LYS A 9 31.79 55.30 -68.32
N LEU A 10 32.16 54.09 -67.90
CA LEU A 10 31.97 53.60 -66.54
C LEU A 10 32.90 54.30 -65.53
N GLN A 11 34.14 54.60 -65.91
CA GLN A 11 35.05 55.41 -65.08
C GLN A 11 34.50 56.83 -64.90
N GLN A 12 33.92 57.44 -65.93
CA GLN A 12 33.33 58.77 -65.81
C GLN A 12 32.07 58.77 -64.94
N HIS A 13 31.24 57.74 -65.01
CA HIS A 13 30.10 57.57 -64.09
C HIS A 13 30.56 57.43 -62.63
N PHE A 14 31.65 56.68 -62.38
CA PHE A 14 32.30 56.64 -61.07
C PHE A 14 32.81 58.02 -60.64
N ASN A 15 33.56 58.73 -61.49
CA ASN A 15 34.07 60.07 -61.20
C ASN A 15 32.93 61.05 -60.90
N GLN A 16 31.87 61.05 -61.71
CA GLN A 16 30.72 61.92 -61.54
C GLN A 16 29.95 61.59 -60.26
N HIS A 17 29.74 60.32 -59.93
CA HIS A 17 28.98 59.94 -58.74
C HIS A 17 29.78 60.09 -57.43
N VAL A 18 31.04 59.69 -57.41
CA VAL A 18 31.88 59.66 -56.20
C VAL A 18 32.55 61.01 -55.95
N PHE A 19 32.88 61.78 -56.98
CA PHE A 19 33.57 63.07 -56.82
C PHE A 19 32.64 64.25 -57.06
N LYS A 20 31.91 64.28 -58.18
CA LYS A 20 31.17 65.50 -58.56
C LYS A 20 29.87 65.68 -57.77
N MET A 21 29.00 64.67 -57.75
CA MET A 21 27.70 64.77 -57.06
C MET A 21 27.84 64.88 -55.53
N GLU A 22 28.88 64.28 -54.94
CA GLU A 22 29.17 64.41 -53.51
C GLU A 22 29.58 65.85 -53.15
N GLN A 23 30.51 66.44 -53.93
CA GLN A 23 30.96 67.84 -53.75
C GLN A 23 29.84 68.86 -54.04
N GLU A 24 28.98 68.60 -55.04
CA GLU A 24 27.78 69.40 -55.31
C GLU A 24 26.75 69.32 -54.17
N GLU A 25 26.61 68.18 -53.50
CA GLU A 25 25.71 68.04 -52.34
C GLU A 25 26.26 68.78 -51.11
N TYR A 26 27.56 68.65 -50.80
CA TYR A 26 28.19 69.42 -49.72
C TYR A 26 28.07 70.94 -49.93
N THR A 27 28.19 71.39 -51.19
CA THR A 27 27.99 72.80 -51.56
C THR A 27 26.53 73.24 -51.39
N ARG A 28 25.57 72.41 -51.80
CA ARG A 28 24.12 72.69 -51.69
C ARG A 28 23.65 72.81 -50.24
N GLU A 29 24.19 71.96 -49.38
CA GLU A 29 23.88 71.87 -47.95
C GLU A 29 24.67 72.85 -47.07
N GLU A 30 25.61 73.62 -47.63
CA GLU A 30 26.43 74.64 -46.93
C GLU A 30 27.19 74.09 -45.70
N ILE A 31 27.76 72.89 -45.81
CA ILE A 31 28.68 72.37 -44.79
C ILE A 31 30.10 72.89 -44.99
N ASP A 32 30.94 72.85 -43.94
CA ASP A 32 32.38 73.13 -44.05
C ASP A 32 33.11 71.93 -44.67
N TRP A 33 33.69 72.14 -45.86
CA TRP A 33 34.40 71.13 -46.65
C TRP A 33 35.37 71.78 -47.64
N SER A 34 36.42 71.06 -48.05
CA SER A 34 37.46 71.56 -48.97
C SER A 34 37.38 70.89 -50.34
N TYR A 35 37.42 71.67 -51.43
CA TYR A 35 37.41 71.15 -52.81
C TYR A 35 38.55 70.14 -53.05
N VAL A 36 38.21 68.98 -53.64
CA VAL A 36 39.18 67.93 -53.95
C VAL A 36 39.28 67.73 -55.45
N GLU A 37 40.40 68.21 -56.01
CA GLU A 37 40.76 68.03 -57.41
C GLU A 37 40.93 66.54 -57.76
N PHE A 38 40.32 66.12 -58.86
CA PHE A 38 40.38 64.77 -59.43
C PHE A 38 40.61 64.83 -60.95
N VAL A 39 41.08 63.73 -61.54
CA VAL A 39 41.32 63.65 -62.99
C VAL A 39 40.03 63.27 -63.72
N ASP A 40 39.41 64.25 -64.37
CA ASP A 40 38.30 64.04 -65.30
C ASP A 40 38.80 63.35 -66.59
N ASN A 41 37.96 62.48 -67.18
CA ASN A 41 38.19 61.79 -68.44
C ASN A 41 37.14 62.13 -69.53
N GLN A 42 36.31 63.18 -69.31
CA GLN A 42 35.36 63.69 -70.30
C GLN A 42 36.02 64.04 -71.63
N ASP A 43 37.28 64.49 -71.64
CA ASP A 43 38.01 64.84 -72.86
C ASP A 43 38.35 63.63 -73.74
N VAL A 44 38.54 62.45 -73.14
CA VAL A 44 38.68 61.17 -73.86
C VAL A 44 37.33 60.69 -74.41
N LEU A 45 36.25 60.87 -73.65
CA LEU A 45 34.89 60.54 -74.11
C LEU A 45 34.46 61.43 -75.27
N ASP A 46 34.64 62.75 -75.17
CA ASP A 46 34.39 63.71 -76.23
C ASP A 46 35.16 63.38 -77.51
N LEU A 47 36.45 63.01 -77.40
CA LEU A 47 37.26 62.56 -78.54
C LEU A 47 36.62 61.35 -79.25
N ILE A 48 36.05 60.39 -78.52
CA ILE A 48 35.50 59.16 -79.10
C ILE A 48 34.06 59.36 -79.63
N GLU A 49 33.19 60.04 -78.87
CA GLU A 49 31.73 59.94 -79.04
C GLU A 49 31.03 61.21 -79.53
N LYS A 50 31.68 62.38 -79.51
CA LYS A 50 31.05 63.68 -79.83
C LYS A 50 30.60 63.72 -81.30
N LYS A 51 29.46 64.38 -81.57
CA LYS A 51 28.98 64.65 -82.93
C LYS A 51 28.78 66.16 -83.08
N PRO A 52 29.33 66.81 -84.14
CA PRO A 52 30.27 66.25 -85.13
C PRO A 52 31.68 66.00 -84.53
N GLY A 53 32.53 65.29 -85.27
CA GLY A 53 33.99 65.29 -85.07
C GLY A 53 34.60 64.27 -84.10
N GLY A 54 33.82 63.45 -83.37
CA GLY A 54 34.35 62.32 -82.58
C GLY A 54 34.71 61.11 -83.45
N ILE A 55 35.58 60.22 -82.95
CA ILE A 55 36.15 59.09 -83.71
C ILE A 55 35.07 58.21 -84.33
N ILE A 56 33.99 57.91 -83.60
CA ILE A 56 32.86 57.12 -84.12
C ILE A 56 32.17 57.84 -85.29
N ALA A 57 32.01 59.17 -85.21
CA ALA A 57 31.40 59.95 -86.30
C ALA A 57 32.29 59.99 -87.55
N LEU A 58 33.61 60.20 -87.38
CA LEU A 58 34.56 60.15 -88.50
C LEU A 58 34.62 58.78 -89.17
N LEU A 59 34.45 57.71 -88.39
CA LEU A 59 34.43 56.33 -88.88
C LEU A 59 33.12 56.04 -89.63
N ASP A 60 31.98 56.48 -89.11
CA ASP A 60 30.67 56.35 -89.78
C ASP A 60 30.65 57.12 -91.11
N GLU A 61 31.16 58.36 -91.12
CA GLU A 61 31.37 59.14 -92.35
C GLU A 61 32.27 58.40 -93.35
N ALA A 62 33.41 57.84 -92.90
CA ALA A 62 34.32 57.11 -93.76
C ALA A 62 33.74 55.78 -94.28
N CYS A 63 32.84 55.11 -93.53
CA CYS A 63 32.14 53.92 -94.01
C CYS A 63 31.14 54.24 -95.13
N MET A 64 30.59 55.45 -95.16
CA MET A 64 29.63 55.91 -96.16
C MET A 64 30.24 56.29 -97.51
N PHE A 65 31.56 56.51 -97.60
CA PHE A 65 32.23 56.85 -98.86
C PHE A 65 32.81 55.58 -99.53
N PRO A 66 32.34 55.15 -100.72
CA PRO A 66 32.78 53.89 -101.33
C PRO A 66 34.27 53.80 -101.69
N LYS A 67 34.99 54.93 -101.72
CA LYS A 67 36.44 55.01 -101.99
C LYS A 67 37.29 55.20 -100.72
N SER A 68 36.70 55.25 -99.54
CA SER A 68 37.45 55.39 -98.30
C SER A 68 38.11 54.07 -97.91
N THR A 69 39.43 54.12 -97.73
CA THR A 69 40.26 53.05 -97.19
C THR A 69 40.71 53.38 -95.77
N HIS A 70 41.27 52.40 -95.05
CA HIS A 70 41.74 52.58 -93.68
C HIS A 70 42.86 53.63 -93.57
N GLU A 71 43.71 53.77 -94.60
CA GLU A 71 44.71 54.83 -94.69
C GLU A 71 44.07 56.23 -94.82
N THR A 72 43.00 56.37 -95.62
CA THR A 72 42.28 57.66 -95.74
C THR A 72 41.58 58.03 -94.44
N PHE A 73 41.02 57.06 -93.73
CA PHE A 73 40.43 57.26 -92.39
C PHE A 73 41.50 57.70 -91.37
N ALA A 74 42.64 57.00 -91.32
CA ALA A 74 43.75 57.37 -90.45
C ALA A 74 44.28 58.79 -90.75
N GLN A 75 44.46 59.13 -92.03
CA GLN A 75 44.87 60.47 -92.45
C GLN A 75 43.85 61.55 -92.03
N LYS A 76 42.55 61.29 -92.18
CA LYS A 76 41.50 62.20 -91.70
C LYS A 76 41.59 62.41 -90.19
N MET A 77 41.76 61.34 -89.41
CA MET A 77 41.94 61.45 -87.95
C MET A 77 43.20 62.23 -87.56
N TYR A 78 44.35 62.01 -88.23
CA TYR A 78 45.57 62.79 -87.99
C TYR A 78 45.42 64.29 -88.30
N GLN A 79 44.54 64.65 -89.25
CA GLN A 79 44.22 66.04 -89.57
C GLN A 79 43.26 66.64 -88.54
N THR A 80 42.16 65.96 -88.23
CA THR A 80 41.12 66.45 -87.29
C THR A 80 41.64 66.59 -85.85
N TYR A 81 42.51 65.69 -85.39
CA TYR A 81 42.99 65.68 -83.99
C TYR A 81 44.42 66.21 -83.82
N LYS A 82 44.94 66.98 -84.79
CA LYS A 82 46.28 67.56 -84.75
C LYS A 82 46.44 68.50 -83.53
N GLY A 83 47.12 68.02 -82.48
CA GLY A 83 47.34 68.77 -81.24
C GLY A 83 46.34 68.49 -80.12
N ASN A 84 45.42 67.53 -80.28
CA ASN A 84 44.58 67.07 -79.18
C ASN A 84 45.43 66.30 -78.14
N LYS A 85 45.32 66.65 -76.85
CA LYS A 85 46.08 66.05 -75.74
C LYS A 85 45.88 64.54 -75.58
N ARG A 86 44.75 63.98 -76.04
CA ARG A 86 44.35 62.57 -75.87
C ARG A 86 44.54 61.70 -77.11
N PHE A 87 45.09 62.27 -78.20
CA PHE A 87 45.28 61.58 -79.47
C PHE A 87 46.71 61.79 -79.97
N SER A 88 47.41 60.71 -80.29
CA SER A 88 48.76 60.78 -80.84
C SER A 88 48.97 59.82 -82.02
N LYS A 89 49.88 60.21 -82.93
CA LYS A 89 50.28 59.39 -84.07
C LYS A 89 51.58 58.62 -83.74
N PRO A 90 51.60 57.28 -83.85
CA PRO A 90 52.84 56.50 -83.77
C PRO A 90 53.86 56.92 -84.81
N LYS A 91 55.15 56.93 -84.44
CA LYS A 91 56.24 57.39 -85.32
C LYS A 91 56.53 56.48 -86.52
N LEU A 92 56.28 55.17 -86.38
CA LEU A 92 56.67 54.15 -87.35
C LEU A 92 55.49 53.61 -88.18
N ALA A 93 54.30 53.53 -87.60
CA ALA A 93 53.11 53.05 -88.29
C ALA A 93 52.48 54.14 -89.17
N ARG A 94 51.96 53.75 -90.34
CA ARG A 94 51.34 54.67 -91.30
C ARG A 94 49.85 54.91 -91.03
N THR A 95 49.17 53.94 -90.43
CA THR A 95 47.72 53.84 -90.30
C THR A 95 47.24 53.80 -88.84
N ASP A 96 48.05 53.27 -87.93
CA ASP A 96 47.74 53.21 -86.50
C ASP A 96 47.53 54.59 -85.85
N PHE A 97 46.76 54.62 -84.77
CA PHE A 97 46.56 55.79 -83.92
C PHE A 97 46.54 55.40 -82.44
N THR A 98 46.99 56.29 -81.56
CA THR A 98 47.07 56.06 -80.12
C THR A 98 46.10 56.98 -79.39
N ILE A 99 45.31 56.42 -78.47
CA ILE A 99 44.46 57.18 -77.55
C ILE A 99 45.04 57.07 -76.14
N ASN A 100 45.20 58.21 -75.48
CA ASN A 100 45.69 58.32 -74.10
C ASN A 100 44.53 58.11 -73.10
N HIS A 101 44.15 56.84 -72.91
CA HIS A 101 43.06 56.42 -72.03
C HIS A 101 43.37 56.66 -70.55
N TYR A 102 42.35 56.64 -69.68
CA TYR A 102 42.51 56.79 -68.22
C TYR A 102 43.48 55.75 -67.62
N ALA A 103 43.54 54.56 -68.22
CA ALA A 103 44.40 53.43 -67.83
C ALA A 103 45.77 53.42 -68.56
N GLY A 104 46.11 54.46 -69.32
CA GLY A 104 47.33 54.57 -70.11
C GLY A 104 47.10 54.45 -71.62
N ASP A 105 48.18 54.61 -72.39
CA ASP A 105 48.12 54.77 -73.84
C ASP A 105 47.83 53.44 -74.57
N VAL A 106 46.84 53.43 -75.47
CA VAL A 106 46.49 52.27 -76.30
C VAL A 106 46.58 52.64 -77.77
N THR A 107 47.44 51.92 -78.50
CA THR A 107 47.56 52.03 -79.96
C THR A 107 46.61 51.06 -80.65
N TYR A 108 45.88 51.55 -81.64
CA TYR A 108 44.91 50.79 -82.45
C TYR A 108 45.33 50.80 -83.92
N GLN A 109 45.29 49.63 -84.54
CA GLN A 109 45.55 49.45 -85.98
C GLN A 109 44.29 49.73 -86.78
N ALA A 110 44.34 50.64 -87.76
CA ALA A 110 43.16 51.06 -88.51
C ALA A 110 42.68 50.04 -89.56
N ASP A 111 43.52 49.07 -89.90
CA ASP A 111 43.48 48.28 -91.15
C ASP A 111 42.23 47.40 -91.36
N GLN A 112 41.35 47.29 -90.34
CA GLN A 112 40.04 46.62 -90.44
C GLN A 112 38.88 47.43 -89.81
N PHE A 113 39.10 48.70 -89.46
CA PHE A 113 38.09 49.51 -88.74
C PHE A 113 36.83 49.77 -89.59
N LEU A 114 36.98 50.06 -90.88
CA LEU A 114 35.85 50.34 -91.77
C LEU A 114 34.96 49.11 -91.93
N ASP A 115 35.53 47.96 -92.29
CA ASP A 115 34.75 46.78 -92.64
C ASP A 115 34.12 46.13 -91.40
N LYS A 116 34.77 46.23 -90.24
CA LYS A 116 34.17 45.86 -88.94
C LYS A 116 33.06 46.83 -88.48
N ASN A 117 33.03 48.08 -88.94
CA ASN A 117 32.00 49.05 -88.54
C ASN A 117 30.75 49.00 -89.44
N LYS A 118 30.87 48.51 -90.68
CA LYS A 118 29.79 48.44 -91.68
C LYS A 118 28.67 47.44 -91.37
N ASP A 119 28.91 46.44 -90.51
CA ASP A 119 27.95 45.39 -90.10
C ASP A 119 27.14 44.78 -91.29
N TYR A 120 27.81 44.52 -92.42
CA TYR A 120 27.12 44.30 -93.69
C TYR A 120 26.41 42.94 -93.74
N VAL A 121 25.10 42.96 -93.49
CA VAL A 121 24.17 41.85 -93.68
C VAL A 121 23.49 41.98 -95.04
N VAL A 122 23.62 40.94 -95.87
CA VAL A 122 22.89 40.80 -97.14
C VAL A 122 21.43 40.49 -96.84
N ALA A 123 20.51 41.35 -97.28
CA ALA A 123 19.08 41.23 -96.97
C ALA A 123 18.46 39.94 -97.52
N GLU A 124 18.92 39.51 -98.69
CA GLU A 124 18.54 38.28 -99.38
C GLU A 124 18.93 37.03 -98.57
N HIS A 125 20.08 37.07 -97.87
CA HIS A 125 20.50 35.99 -96.97
C HIS A 125 19.62 35.94 -95.71
N GLN A 126 19.27 37.10 -95.13
CA GLN A 126 18.35 37.15 -93.99
C GLN A 126 16.94 36.65 -94.39
N ALA A 127 16.44 37.03 -95.56
CA ALA A 127 15.16 36.57 -96.09
C ALA A 127 15.14 35.05 -96.33
N LEU A 128 16.22 34.49 -96.89
CA LEU A 128 16.38 33.05 -97.10
C LEU A 128 16.38 32.26 -95.76
N LEU A 129 17.05 32.79 -94.74
CA LEU A 129 17.10 32.17 -93.41
C LEU A 129 15.78 32.31 -92.65
N ASN A 130 15.07 33.43 -92.80
CA ASN A 130 13.71 33.62 -92.28
C ASN A 130 12.73 32.62 -92.91
N ALA A 131 12.82 32.40 -94.22
CA ALA A 131 12.00 31.44 -94.98
C ALA A 131 12.35 29.95 -94.73
N SER A 132 13.24 29.66 -93.77
CA SER A 132 13.62 28.29 -93.41
C SER A 132 12.44 27.51 -92.83
N LYS A 133 12.25 26.26 -93.29
CA LYS A 133 11.27 25.32 -92.72
C LYS A 133 11.63 24.85 -91.30
N CYS A 134 12.84 25.13 -90.83
CA CYS A 134 13.25 24.84 -89.46
C CYS A 134 12.89 26.03 -88.56
N SER A 135 11.92 25.85 -87.67
CA SER A 135 11.43 26.89 -86.75
C SER A 135 12.52 27.51 -85.88
N PHE A 136 13.53 26.75 -85.49
CA PHE A 136 14.71 27.28 -84.79
C PHE A 136 15.48 28.30 -85.63
N VAL A 137 15.66 28.02 -86.93
CA VAL A 137 16.40 28.91 -87.84
C VAL A 137 15.57 30.15 -88.18
N SER A 138 14.28 30.00 -88.52
CA SER A 138 13.42 31.14 -88.83
C SER A 138 13.30 32.12 -87.64
N ASN A 139 13.28 31.60 -86.41
CA ASN A 139 13.19 32.41 -85.19
C ASN A 139 14.48 33.16 -84.84
N LEU A 140 15.65 32.71 -85.32
CA LEU A 140 16.92 33.44 -85.16
C LEU A 140 17.03 34.64 -86.12
N PHE A 141 16.28 34.63 -87.23
CA PHE A 141 16.30 35.67 -88.26
C PHE A 141 14.89 36.23 -88.48
N PRO A 142 14.31 36.96 -87.49
CA PRO A 142 13.00 37.59 -87.66
C PRO A 142 12.99 38.62 -88.80
N PRO A 143 11.81 38.92 -89.38
CA PRO A 143 11.68 39.97 -90.39
C PRO A 143 12.00 41.33 -89.77
N LEU A 144 12.65 42.20 -90.56
CA LEU A 144 12.97 43.57 -90.15
C LEU A 144 11.68 44.41 -89.99
N HIS A 145 11.58 45.19 -88.92
CA HIS A 145 10.45 46.10 -88.71
C HIS A 145 10.40 47.19 -89.79
N GLU A 146 9.22 47.48 -90.33
CA GLU A 146 9.06 48.37 -91.49
C GLU A 146 9.57 49.80 -91.27
N GLU A 147 9.69 50.27 -90.03
CA GLU A 147 10.27 51.57 -89.70
C GLU A 147 11.73 51.69 -90.16
N ALA A 148 12.47 50.59 -90.20
CA ALA A 148 13.85 50.54 -90.71
C ALA A 148 13.92 50.81 -92.23
N LEU A 149 12.87 50.47 -92.99
CA LEU A 149 12.81 50.72 -94.44
C LEU A 149 12.61 52.20 -94.77
N LYS A 150 12.10 53.01 -93.83
CA LYS A 150 11.84 54.45 -94.02
C LYS A 150 13.01 55.34 -93.57
N GLN A 151 13.92 54.85 -92.73
CA GLN A 151 15.13 55.58 -92.36
C GLN A 151 16.34 55.13 -93.17
N SER A 152 16.55 55.77 -94.32
CA SER A 152 17.79 55.67 -95.10
C SER A 152 18.96 56.38 -94.37
N LYS A 153 19.39 55.76 -93.27
CA LYS A 153 20.54 56.17 -92.44
C LYS A 153 21.37 54.92 -92.17
N PHE A 154 22.60 54.92 -92.64
CA PHE A 154 23.58 53.88 -92.35
C PHE A 154 23.73 53.69 -90.83
N SER A 155 23.44 52.48 -90.38
CA SER A 155 23.52 52.08 -88.97
C SER A 155 24.78 51.24 -88.79
N SER A 156 25.76 51.78 -88.08
CA SER A 156 27.05 51.14 -87.85
C SER A 156 27.11 50.44 -86.50
N ILE A 157 28.07 49.51 -86.34
CA ILE A 157 28.38 48.94 -85.02
C ILE A 157 28.74 50.07 -84.03
N GLY A 158 29.52 51.07 -84.45
CA GLY A 158 29.94 52.19 -83.61
C GLY A 158 28.77 53.02 -83.07
N THR A 159 27.84 53.45 -83.93
CA THR A 159 26.67 54.23 -83.49
C THR A 159 25.67 53.35 -82.71
N ARG A 160 25.43 52.09 -83.11
CA ARG A 160 24.56 51.15 -82.39
C ARG A 160 25.09 50.84 -80.98
N PHE A 161 26.39 50.56 -80.87
CA PHE A 161 27.06 50.32 -79.59
C PHE A 161 27.02 51.56 -78.69
N LYS A 162 27.21 52.77 -79.26
CA LYS A 162 27.06 54.03 -78.51
C LYS A 162 25.64 54.16 -77.93
N GLN A 163 24.60 53.89 -78.73
CA GLN A 163 23.20 53.96 -78.27
C GLN A 163 22.92 52.95 -77.14
N GLN A 164 23.38 51.71 -77.29
CA GLN A 164 23.24 50.67 -76.25
C GLN A 164 23.98 51.03 -74.95
N LEU A 165 25.20 51.57 -75.06
CA LEU A 165 25.97 52.04 -73.90
C LEU A 165 25.30 53.23 -73.24
N GLN A 166 24.75 54.18 -74.01
CA GLN A 166 24.03 55.34 -73.48
C GLN A 166 22.78 54.91 -72.68
N ALA A 167 21.96 53.99 -73.21
CA ALA A 167 20.80 53.44 -72.50
C ALA A 167 21.20 52.67 -71.21
N LEU A 168 22.34 51.98 -71.22
CA LEU A 168 22.92 51.38 -70.01
C LEU A 168 23.30 52.45 -68.98
N MET A 169 23.96 53.54 -69.38
CA MET A 169 24.30 54.63 -68.46
C MET A 169 23.06 55.32 -67.89
N GLU A 170 22.03 55.53 -68.71
CA GLU A 170 20.74 56.07 -68.27
C GLU A 170 20.06 55.16 -67.24
N THR A 171 20.10 53.84 -67.45
CA THR A 171 19.62 52.86 -66.48
C THR A 171 20.40 52.96 -65.16
N LEU A 172 21.74 52.95 -65.21
CA LEU A 172 22.60 53.01 -64.03
C LEU A 172 22.39 54.30 -63.22
N ASN A 173 22.23 55.45 -63.89
CA ASN A 173 21.98 56.76 -63.27
C ASN A 173 20.65 56.82 -62.47
N THR A 174 19.72 55.87 -62.66
CA THR A 174 18.48 55.78 -61.86
C THR A 174 18.60 54.89 -60.61
N THR A 175 19.78 54.30 -60.38
CA THR A 175 20.04 53.36 -59.28
C THR A 175 21.13 53.88 -58.34
N GLU A 176 21.18 53.38 -57.10
CA GLU A 176 22.32 53.63 -56.20
C GLU A 176 23.49 52.69 -56.58
N PRO A 177 24.65 53.20 -57.03
CA PRO A 177 25.73 52.36 -57.53
C PRO A 177 26.70 51.94 -56.43
N HIS A 178 26.95 50.64 -56.32
CA HIS A 178 27.99 50.08 -55.46
C HIS A 178 29.18 49.60 -56.32
N TYR A 179 30.39 50.07 -55.98
CA TYR A 179 31.59 49.85 -56.80
C TYR A 179 32.53 48.81 -56.19
N ILE A 180 32.85 47.77 -56.97
CA ILE A 180 33.90 46.79 -56.64
C ILE A 180 35.02 46.95 -57.66
N ARG A 181 36.24 47.28 -57.20
CA ARG A 181 37.42 47.49 -58.05
C ARG A 181 38.34 46.27 -58.00
N CYS A 182 38.27 45.43 -59.02
CA CYS A 182 39.19 44.30 -59.19
C CYS A 182 40.60 44.78 -59.55
N VAL A 183 41.62 44.26 -58.87
CA VAL A 183 43.04 44.59 -59.09
C VAL A 183 43.79 43.32 -59.47
N LYS A 184 44.57 43.37 -60.55
CA LYS A 184 45.42 42.27 -61.02
C LYS A 184 46.76 42.32 -60.27
N PRO A 185 47.08 41.35 -59.38
CA PRO A 185 48.26 41.43 -58.50
C PRO A 185 49.58 41.20 -59.23
N ASN A 186 49.58 40.46 -60.34
CA ASN A 186 50.76 40.25 -61.18
C ASN A 186 50.38 39.95 -62.64
N THR A 187 51.24 40.30 -63.58
CA THR A 187 51.10 40.02 -65.02
C THR A 187 51.03 38.54 -65.33
N VAL A 188 51.86 37.73 -64.65
CA VAL A 188 52.16 36.31 -64.92
C VAL A 188 51.07 35.31 -64.47
N LEU A 189 49.96 35.78 -63.92
CA LEU A 189 48.79 34.99 -63.52
C LEU A 189 49.07 33.88 -62.47
N LYS A 190 50.01 34.11 -61.54
CA LYS A 190 50.37 33.15 -60.48
C LYS A 190 49.90 33.61 -59.09
N PRO A 191 49.50 32.70 -58.18
CA PRO A 191 49.26 33.05 -56.78
C PRO A 191 50.56 33.46 -56.08
N GLY A 192 50.45 34.24 -55.00
CA GLY A 192 51.58 34.63 -54.14
C GLY A 192 52.53 35.70 -54.70
N ILE A 193 52.41 36.10 -55.96
CA ILE A 193 53.23 37.16 -56.57
C ILE A 193 52.46 38.49 -56.56
N PHE A 194 53.11 39.58 -56.12
CA PHE A 194 52.51 40.91 -56.05
C PHE A 194 53.46 41.97 -56.63
N GLU A 195 53.07 42.58 -57.75
CA GLU A 195 53.84 43.56 -58.51
C GLU A 195 53.52 44.98 -58.03
N ASN A 196 54.19 45.45 -56.98
CA ASN A 196 53.95 46.75 -56.33
C ASN A 196 53.68 47.93 -57.30
N LEU A 197 54.51 48.11 -58.33
CA LEU A 197 54.38 49.20 -59.30
C LEU A 197 53.14 49.05 -60.20
N ASN A 198 52.83 47.82 -60.62
CA ASN A 198 51.67 47.53 -61.47
C ASN A 198 50.37 47.74 -60.68
N VAL A 199 50.31 47.25 -59.44
CA VAL A 199 49.17 47.46 -58.55
C VAL A 199 49.00 48.95 -58.20
N LEU A 200 50.08 49.67 -57.90
CA LEU A 200 50.02 51.11 -57.62
C LEU A 200 49.49 51.91 -58.82
N ASN A 201 49.89 51.56 -60.05
CA ASN A 201 49.38 52.20 -61.25
C ASN A 201 47.89 51.88 -61.48
N GLN A 202 47.45 50.64 -61.24
CA GLN A 202 46.03 50.28 -61.31
C GLN A 202 45.17 51.04 -60.28
N LEU A 203 45.68 51.24 -59.06
CA LEU A 203 44.99 52.00 -58.00
C LEU A 203 44.87 53.50 -58.34
N ARG A 204 45.92 54.08 -58.95
CA ARG A 204 45.91 55.46 -59.45
C ARG A 204 44.95 55.64 -60.62
N CYS A 205 45.10 54.86 -61.69
CA CYS A 205 44.23 54.94 -62.85
C CYS A 205 42.77 54.64 -62.49
N GLY A 206 42.49 53.71 -61.58
CA GLY A 206 41.13 53.44 -61.11
C GLY A 206 40.48 54.57 -60.29
N GLY A 207 41.22 55.63 -59.93
CA GLY A 207 40.75 56.70 -59.04
C GLY A 207 40.55 56.25 -57.59
N VAL A 208 41.19 55.15 -57.17
CA VAL A 208 40.94 54.50 -55.87
C VAL A 208 41.57 55.30 -54.73
N LEU A 209 42.74 55.89 -54.95
CA LEU A 209 43.42 56.71 -53.94
C LEU A 209 42.66 58.03 -53.70
N GLU A 210 42.11 58.60 -54.78
CA GLU A 210 41.32 59.82 -54.79
C GLU A 210 39.96 59.59 -54.11
N ALA A 211 39.32 58.44 -54.36
CA ALA A 211 38.09 58.03 -53.68
C ALA A 211 38.28 57.75 -52.18
N ILE A 212 39.40 57.12 -51.79
CA ILE A 212 39.75 56.98 -50.36
C ILE A 212 39.99 58.36 -49.74
N ARG A 213 40.74 59.25 -50.42
CA ARG A 213 41.01 60.62 -49.95
C ARG A 213 39.71 61.39 -49.72
N ILE A 214 38.75 61.33 -50.64
CA ILE A 214 37.44 62.00 -50.49
C ILE A 214 36.60 61.33 -49.40
N SER A 215 36.52 59.99 -49.35
CA SER A 215 35.78 59.26 -48.31
C SER A 215 36.31 59.51 -46.89
N CYS A 216 37.61 59.77 -46.73
CA CYS A 216 38.23 60.10 -45.46
C CYS A 216 38.15 61.60 -45.11
N ALA A 217 38.25 62.50 -46.10
CA ALA A 217 38.20 63.94 -45.90
C ALA A 217 36.76 64.48 -45.76
N GLY A 218 35.79 63.89 -46.45
CA GLY A 218 34.37 64.22 -46.41
C GLY A 218 33.57 63.42 -45.37
N TYR A 219 32.29 63.23 -45.67
CA TYR A 219 31.24 62.75 -44.77
C TYR A 219 30.40 61.66 -45.45
N PRO A 220 30.96 60.44 -45.62
CA PRO A 220 30.35 59.40 -46.47
C PRO A 220 29.02 58.83 -45.93
N THR A 221 28.59 59.20 -44.72
CA THR A 221 27.26 58.88 -44.22
C THR A 221 26.43 60.15 -44.05
N LYS A 222 25.29 60.21 -44.74
CA LYS A 222 24.35 61.33 -44.76
C LYS A 222 22.94 60.83 -44.47
N ARG A 223 22.17 61.57 -43.65
CA ARG A 223 20.78 61.27 -43.27
C ARG A 223 19.97 62.55 -43.17
N THR A 224 18.69 62.53 -43.54
CA THR A 224 17.78 63.65 -43.24
C THR A 224 17.62 63.80 -41.73
N PHE A 225 17.20 64.98 -41.26
CA PHE A 225 16.98 65.17 -39.83
C PHE A 225 15.91 64.21 -39.29
N ASP A 226 14.78 64.04 -39.99
CA ASP A 226 13.72 63.08 -39.66
C ASP A 226 14.24 61.63 -39.48
N GLU A 227 14.94 61.06 -40.49
CA GLU A 227 15.53 59.71 -40.38
C GLU A 227 16.53 59.57 -39.23
N PHE A 228 17.26 60.65 -38.92
CA PHE A 228 18.23 60.67 -37.83
C PHE A 228 17.53 60.73 -36.45
N LEU A 229 16.44 61.49 -36.35
CA LEU A 229 15.65 61.65 -35.12
C LEU A 229 14.80 60.43 -34.80
N ASP A 230 14.14 59.79 -35.77
CA ASP A 230 13.46 58.49 -35.55
C ASP A 230 14.45 57.42 -35.07
N ARG A 231 15.59 57.31 -35.76
CA ARG A 231 16.59 56.28 -35.42
C ARG A 231 17.27 56.53 -34.09
N PHE A 232 17.67 57.77 -33.78
CA PHE A 232 18.56 58.08 -32.66
C PHE A 232 18.00 58.99 -31.57
N GLY A 233 16.78 59.54 -31.71
CA GLY A 233 16.14 60.37 -30.68
C GLY A 233 16.04 59.66 -29.33
N MET A 234 15.84 58.34 -29.33
CA MET A 234 15.83 57.50 -28.13
C MET A 234 17.16 57.48 -27.34
N LEU A 235 18.26 58.01 -27.89
CA LEU A 235 19.55 58.14 -27.19
C LEU A 235 19.57 59.34 -26.23
N VAL A 236 18.69 60.34 -26.41
CA VAL A 236 18.64 61.56 -25.60
C VAL A 236 17.21 61.75 -25.06
N PRO A 237 16.90 61.24 -23.85
CA PRO A 237 15.55 61.31 -23.27
C PRO A 237 15.03 62.74 -22.99
N ASN A 238 15.89 63.75 -23.06
CA ASN A 238 15.60 65.15 -22.73
C ASN A 238 15.50 66.04 -23.98
N LEU A 239 15.26 65.48 -25.17
CA LEU A 239 14.97 66.27 -26.37
C LEU A 239 13.65 67.03 -26.17
N SER A 240 13.73 68.37 -26.15
CA SER A 240 12.55 69.21 -25.96
C SER A 240 11.58 69.06 -27.13
N GLU A 241 10.39 68.52 -26.86
CA GLU A 241 9.29 68.47 -27.82
C GLU A 241 8.99 69.90 -28.33
N GLY A 242 9.15 70.12 -29.64
CA GLY A 242 9.05 71.45 -30.26
C GLY A 242 10.38 72.19 -30.52
N SER A 243 11.54 71.59 -30.25
CA SER A 243 12.82 72.10 -30.79
C SER A 243 12.90 71.88 -32.31
N ASN A 244 13.58 72.77 -33.05
CA ASN A 244 13.82 72.58 -34.48
C ASN A 244 14.60 71.26 -34.71
N GLU A 245 14.26 70.52 -35.77
CA GLU A 245 14.89 69.24 -36.11
C GLU A 245 16.43 69.33 -36.16
N LYS A 246 16.95 70.42 -36.73
CA LYS A 246 18.38 70.75 -36.80
C LYS A 246 19.03 70.85 -35.41
N SER A 247 18.39 71.52 -34.45
CA SER A 247 18.92 71.62 -33.07
C SER A 247 18.76 70.34 -32.27
N ALA A 248 17.71 69.54 -32.54
CA ALA A 248 17.57 68.21 -31.97
C ALA A 248 18.68 67.25 -32.47
N CYS A 249 19.03 67.30 -33.76
CA CYS A 249 20.15 66.53 -34.32
C CYS A 249 21.50 66.93 -33.73
N ILE A 250 21.76 68.23 -33.57
CA ILE A 250 22.95 68.76 -32.88
C ILE A 250 23.02 68.23 -31.44
N ALA A 251 21.91 68.34 -30.69
CA ALA A 251 21.85 67.86 -29.31
C ALA A 251 22.15 66.35 -29.17
N ILE A 252 21.74 65.50 -30.13
CA ILE A 252 22.13 64.08 -30.16
C ILE A 252 23.64 63.93 -30.40
N CYS A 253 24.20 64.65 -31.38
CA CYS A 253 25.62 64.56 -31.71
C CYS A 253 26.52 65.03 -30.55
N ASP A 254 26.15 66.11 -29.87
CA ASP A 254 26.90 66.68 -28.76
C ASP A 254 26.81 65.81 -27.49
N ASN A 255 25.61 65.30 -27.14
CA ASN A 255 25.46 64.36 -26.02
C ASN A 255 26.24 63.05 -26.25
N MET A 256 26.39 62.63 -27.51
CA MET A 256 27.21 61.48 -27.91
C MET A 256 28.70 61.84 -28.12
N CYS A 257 29.11 63.10 -27.87
CA CYS A 257 30.48 63.60 -27.98
C CYS A 257 31.13 63.39 -29.37
N LEU A 258 30.32 63.39 -30.43
CA LEU A 258 30.77 63.16 -31.80
C LEU A 258 31.69 64.29 -32.29
N LYS A 259 32.93 63.96 -32.72
CA LYS A 259 33.93 64.96 -33.16
C LYS A 259 34.02 65.17 -34.66
N GLY A 260 33.34 64.35 -35.46
CA GLY A 260 33.49 64.29 -36.92
C GLY A 260 32.24 64.63 -37.73
N TYR A 261 31.23 65.26 -37.12
CA TYR A 261 29.96 65.55 -37.79
C TYR A 261 29.91 66.95 -38.42
N GLN A 262 28.99 67.14 -39.36
CA GLN A 262 28.57 68.42 -39.92
C GLN A 262 27.04 68.45 -40.06
N ILE A 263 26.44 69.64 -40.07
CA ILE A 263 24.97 69.83 -40.09
C ILE A 263 24.58 70.79 -41.19
N GLY A 264 24.08 70.24 -42.29
CA GLY A 264 23.64 70.97 -43.47
C GLY A 264 22.33 71.72 -43.28
N LYS A 265 21.63 71.97 -44.38
CA LYS A 265 20.29 72.59 -44.39
C LYS A 265 19.17 71.58 -44.12
N THR A 266 19.33 70.36 -44.59
CA THR A 266 18.31 69.29 -44.51
C THR A 266 18.86 67.97 -43.94
N LYS A 267 20.20 67.84 -43.83
CA LYS A 267 20.87 66.56 -43.47
C LYS A 267 21.93 66.69 -42.39
N VAL A 268 22.06 65.63 -41.60
CA VAL A 268 23.24 65.32 -40.78
C VAL A 268 24.28 64.62 -41.67
N PHE A 269 25.53 65.07 -41.58
CA PHE A 269 26.68 64.52 -42.28
C PHE A 269 27.67 63.96 -41.24
N LEU A 270 28.09 62.71 -41.41
CA LEU A 270 28.95 61.98 -40.48
C LEU A 270 30.20 61.43 -41.19
N ARG A 271 31.34 61.50 -40.51
CA ARG A 271 32.57 60.80 -40.92
C ARG A 271 32.42 59.29 -40.73
N ALA A 272 33.23 58.54 -41.48
CA ALA A 272 33.30 57.09 -41.39
C ALA A 272 33.47 56.61 -39.94
N GLY A 273 32.71 55.58 -39.55
CA GLY A 273 32.71 55.02 -38.19
C GLY A 273 31.69 55.62 -37.22
N GLN A 274 31.36 56.92 -37.32
CA GLN A 274 30.48 57.57 -36.33
C GLN A 274 29.04 57.02 -36.31
N MET A 275 28.51 56.64 -37.47
CA MET A 275 27.21 55.96 -37.55
C MET A 275 27.22 54.62 -36.78
N ALA A 276 28.33 53.89 -36.81
CA ALA A 276 28.48 52.64 -36.06
C ALA A 276 28.63 52.88 -34.55
N GLU A 277 29.22 54.00 -34.13
CA GLU A 277 29.27 54.42 -32.73
C GLU A 277 27.86 54.75 -32.19
N LEU A 278 27.06 55.50 -32.95
CA LEU A 278 25.64 55.75 -32.63
C LEU A 278 24.81 54.46 -32.60
N ASP A 279 24.97 53.57 -33.60
CA ASP A 279 24.25 52.29 -33.63
C ASP A 279 24.68 51.35 -32.48
N ALA A 280 25.94 51.39 -32.05
CA ALA A 280 26.40 50.65 -30.88
C ALA A 280 25.73 51.14 -29.59
N ARG A 281 25.64 52.46 -29.38
CA ARG A 281 24.89 53.05 -28.25
C ARG A 281 23.39 52.75 -28.31
N ARG A 282 22.80 52.80 -29.51
CA ARG A 282 21.39 52.44 -29.73
C ARG A 282 21.13 50.98 -29.37
N THR A 283 22.06 50.09 -29.74
CA THR A 283 22.00 48.66 -29.42
C THR A 283 22.18 48.41 -27.92
N GLU A 284 23.05 49.16 -27.24
CA GLU A 284 23.21 49.12 -25.78
C GLU A 284 21.92 49.50 -25.05
N VAL A 285 21.26 50.60 -25.43
CA VAL A 285 19.99 51.05 -24.84
C VAL A 285 18.87 50.04 -25.10
N LEU A 286 18.70 49.58 -26.36
CA LEU A 286 17.70 48.58 -26.72
C LEU A 286 17.92 47.24 -25.99
N ALA A 287 19.17 46.79 -25.83
CA ALA A 287 19.51 45.58 -25.09
C ALA A 287 19.22 45.71 -23.59
N ASN A 288 19.37 46.90 -23.00
CA ASN A 288 18.97 47.16 -21.62
C ASN A 288 17.43 47.06 -21.45
N ALA A 289 16.66 47.69 -22.34
CA ALA A 289 15.19 47.61 -22.33
C ALA A 289 14.69 46.17 -22.56
N ALA A 290 15.25 45.46 -23.53
CA ALA A 290 14.92 44.06 -23.81
C ALA A 290 15.21 43.15 -22.60
N ARG A 291 16.35 43.31 -21.92
CA ARG A 291 16.69 42.57 -20.69
C ARG A 291 15.70 42.82 -19.55
N LEU A 292 15.19 44.05 -19.39
CA LEU A 292 14.17 44.37 -18.37
C LEU A 292 12.85 43.63 -18.66
N ILE A 293 12.37 43.69 -19.91
CA ILE A 293 11.14 43.01 -20.36
C ILE A 293 11.28 41.48 -20.21
N GLN A 294 12.38 40.91 -20.71
CA GLN A 294 12.68 39.48 -20.60
C GLN A 294 12.72 39.00 -19.15
N ARG A 295 13.41 39.73 -18.26
CA ARG A 295 13.46 39.43 -16.82
C ARG A 295 12.06 39.37 -16.20
N GLN A 296 11.20 40.33 -16.52
CA GLN A 296 9.84 40.38 -15.97
C GLN A 296 8.96 39.24 -16.49
N ILE A 297 9.05 38.91 -17.79
CA ILE A 297 8.32 37.79 -18.40
C ILE A 297 8.78 36.44 -17.83
N GLN A 298 10.10 36.21 -17.74
CA GLN A 298 10.66 35.00 -17.14
C GLN A 298 10.24 34.84 -15.66
N THR A 299 10.26 35.93 -14.90
CA THR A 299 9.79 35.95 -13.50
C THR A 299 8.30 35.61 -13.40
N HIS A 300 7.46 36.14 -14.30
CA HIS A 300 6.03 35.82 -14.35
C HIS A 300 5.78 34.34 -14.66
N LEU A 301 6.42 33.79 -15.69
CA LEU A 301 6.28 32.39 -16.10
C LEU A 301 6.73 31.43 -14.99
N THR A 302 7.94 31.63 -14.47
CA THR A 302 8.48 30.79 -13.38
C THR A 302 7.60 30.84 -12.12
N ARG A 303 7.03 32.02 -11.80
CA ARG A 303 6.09 32.17 -10.68
C ARG A 303 4.77 31.45 -10.92
N LYS A 304 4.22 31.49 -12.14
CA LYS A 304 3.00 30.76 -12.55
C LYS A 304 3.20 29.25 -12.37
N ASP A 305 4.31 28.73 -12.85
CA ASP A 305 4.60 27.29 -12.82
C ASP A 305 4.89 26.81 -11.39
N PHE A 306 5.65 27.58 -10.60
CA PHE A 306 5.85 27.32 -9.17
C PHE A 306 4.54 27.29 -8.38
N ILE A 307 3.62 28.22 -8.64
CA ILE A 307 2.29 28.23 -8.00
C ILE A 307 1.47 27.00 -8.40
N SER A 308 1.53 26.59 -9.67
CA SER A 308 0.87 25.38 -10.17
C SER A 308 1.41 24.12 -9.48
N LEU A 309 2.73 23.92 -9.50
CA LEU A 309 3.41 22.80 -8.85
C LEU A 309 3.10 22.75 -7.35
N ARG A 310 3.21 23.88 -6.63
CA ARG A 310 2.89 23.98 -5.20
C ARG A 310 1.45 23.56 -4.91
N ARG A 311 0.47 23.94 -5.73
CA ARG A 311 -0.93 23.52 -5.58
C ARG A 311 -1.06 22.00 -5.74
N ALA A 312 -0.47 21.42 -6.79
CA ALA A 312 -0.47 19.97 -7.02
C ALA A 312 0.17 19.19 -5.86
N THR A 313 1.36 19.62 -5.40
CA THR A 313 2.05 19.01 -4.25
C THR A 313 1.21 19.05 -2.97
N ILE A 314 0.54 20.18 -2.67
CA ILE A 314 -0.33 20.30 -1.48
C ILE A 314 -1.52 19.34 -1.59
N CYS A 315 -2.13 19.20 -2.76
CA CYS A 315 -3.22 18.23 -2.99
C CYS A 315 -2.76 16.78 -2.79
N MET A 316 -1.59 16.39 -3.33
CA MET A 316 -1.01 15.05 -3.13
C MET A 316 -0.69 14.80 -1.65
N GLN A 317 -0.07 15.76 -0.96
CA GLN A 317 0.22 15.65 0.48
C GLN A 317 -1.07 15.53 1.32
N LYS A 318 -2.13 16.28 0.98
CA LYS A 318 -3.45 16.18 1.64
C LYS A 318 -4.02 14.77 1.50
N HIS A 319 -3.99 14.21 0.29
CA HIS A 319 -4.45 12.84 0.04
C HIS A 319 -3.62 11.81 0.83
N TRP A 320 -2.28 11.93 0.79
CA TRP A 320 -1.39 11.00 1.49
C TRP A 320 -1.56 11.02 3.01
N ARG A 321 -1.65 12.21 3.63
CA ARG A 321 -1.95 12.36 5.06
C ARG A 321 -3.28 11.69 5.43
N GLY A 322 -4.32 11.88 4.62
CA GLY A 322 -5.61 11.20 4.80
C GLY A 322 -5.52 9.67 4.66
N GLN A 323 -4.72 9.16 3.71
CA GLN A 323 -4.54 7.73 3.51
C GLN A 323 -3.74 7.07 4.65
N LEU A 324 -2.73 7.75 5.19
CA LEU A 324 -1.99 7.31 6.37
C LEU A 324 -2.90 7.21 7.60
N ALA A 325 -3.73 8.23 7.85
CA ALA A 325 -4.70 8.22 8.95
C ALA A 325 -5.72 7.08 8.82
N ARG A 326 -6.24 6.82 7.60
CA ARG A 326 -7.15 5.69 7.34
C ARG A 326 -6.49 4.33 7.61
N LYS A 327 -5.24 4.12 7.19
CA LYS A 327 -4.48 2.90 7.50
C LYS A 327 -4.30 2.72 9.01
N LEU A 328 -3.88 3.76 9.73
CA LEU A 328 -3.67 3.71 11.18
C LEU A 328 -4.98 3.36 11.92
N TYR A 329 -6.08 4.02 11.59
CA TYR A 329 -7.40 3.71 12.14
C TYR A 329 -7.84 2.28 11.85
N GLU A 330 -7.56 1.74 10.66
CA GLU A 330 -7.87 0.35 10.36
C GLU A 330 -7.04 -0.63 11.21
N HIS A 331 -5.75 -0.39 11.41
CA HIS A 331 -4.93 -1.20 12.32
C HIS A 331 -5.48 -1.16 13.75
N MET A 332 -5.85 0.02 14.27
CA MET A 332 -6.48 0.17 15.59
C MET A 332 -7.81 -0.60 15.67
N ARG A 333 -8.67 -0.51 14.65
CA ARG A 333 -9.94 -1.23 14.56
C ARG A 333 -9.75 -2.75 14.55
N ARG A 334 -8.77 -3.26 13.79
CA ARG A 334 -8.42 -4.70 13.76
C ARG A 334 -7.88 -5.18 15.11
N ALA A 335 -7.04 -4.38 15.78
CA ALA A 335 -6.52 -4.70 17.12
C ALA A 335 -7.65 -4.73 18.17
N ALA A 336 -8.54 -3.72 18.19
CA ALA A 336 -9.68 -3.67 19.09
C ALA A 336 -10.65 -4.85 18.88
N ALA A 337 -10.92 -5.22 17.62
CA ALA A 337 -11.72 -6.39 17.29
C ALA A 337 -11.08 -7.70 17.79
N SER A 338 -9.76 -7.87 17.62
CA SER A 338 -9.01 -9.02 18.14
C SER A 338 -9.10 -9.12 19.67
N ILE A 339 -8.89 -8.01 20.39
CA ILE A 339 -9.03 -7.95 21.86
C ILE A 339 -10.47 -8.28 22.29
N CYS A 340 -11.48 -7.80 21.56
CA CYS A 340 -12.88 -8.09 21.82
C CYS A 340 -13.19 -9.59 21.68
N ILE A 341 -12.76 -10.22 20.59
CA ILE A 341 -12.91 -11.67 20.36
C ILE A 341 -12.18 -12.48 21.44
N GLN A 342 -10.94 -12.12 21.77
CA GLN A 342 -10.17 -12.77 22.84
C GLN A 342 -10.85 -12.65 24.21
N LYS A 343 -11.43 -11.49 24.54
CA LYS A 343 -12.18 -11.25 25.78
C LYS A 343 -13.37 -12.20 25.90
N TYR A 344 -14.21 -12.28 24.86
CA TYR A 344 -15.38 -13.15 24.87
C TYR A 344 -15.01 -14.65 24.87
N ALA A 345 -13.99 -15.05 24.10
CA ALA A 345 -13.50 -16.42 24.09
C ALA A 345 -12.98 -16.87 25.47
N ARG A 346 -12.12 -16.06 26.12
CA ARG A 346 -11.62 -16.34 27.48
C ARG A 346 -12.77 -16.42 28.50
N ALA A 347 -13.69 -15.46 28.46
CA ALA A 347 -14.85 -15.45 29.37
C ALA A 347 -15.76 -16.69 29.19
N HIS A 348 -15.98 -17.13 27.94
CA HIS A 348 -16.76 -18.34 27.65
C HIS A 348 -16.08 -19.61 28.17
N VAL A 349 -14.76 -19.75 27.98
CA VAL A 349 -13.98 -20.88 28.51
C VAL A 349 -14.04 -20.93 30.04
N SER A 350 -13.74 -19.81 30.72
CA SER A 350 -13.81 -19.76 32.18
C SER A 350 -15.22 -20.05 32.72
N ARG A 351 -16.27 -19.56 32.06
CA ARG A 351 -17.66 -19.84 32.45
C ARG A 351 -18.01 -21.33 32.29
N ARG A 352 -17.56 -21.98 31.21
CA ARG A 352 -17.76 -23.44 31.03
C ARG A 352 -17.06 -24.26 32.12
N VAL A 353 -15.81 -23.93 32.44
CA VAL A 353 -15.05 -24.61 33.51
C VAL A 353 -15.74 -24.42 34.87
N TYR A 354 -16.19 -23.21 35.19
CA TYR A 354 -16.91 -22.92 36.43
C TYR A 354 -18.23 -23.70 36.54
N ILE A 355 -19.05 -23.71 35.48
CA ILE A 355 -20.33 -24.45 35.47
C ILE A 355 -20.08 -25.95 35.70
N HIS A 356 -19.12 -26.55 35.02
CA HIS A 356 -18.84 -27.97 35.16
C HIS A 356 -18.30 -28.35 36.55
N LEU A 357 -17.51 -27.47 37.17
CA LEU A 357 -17.08 -27.62 38.56
C LEU A 357 -18.25 -27.47 39.55
N GLN A 358 -19.16 -26.53 39.29
CA GLN A 358 -20.37 -26.32 40.08
C GLN A 358 -21.32 -27.53 40.02
N GLU A 359 -21.58 -28.07 38.83
CA GLU A 359 -22.34 -29.31 38.61
C GLU A 359 -21.73 -30.47 39.39
N SER A 360 -20.42 -30.67 39.25
CA SER A 360 -19.68 -31.72 39.96
C SER A 360 -19.77 -31.58 41.48
N ALA A 361 -19.62 -30.35 42.00
CA ALA A 361 -19.75 -30.06 43.42
C ALA A 361 -21.19 -30.32 43.95
N ILE A 362 -22.22 -29.96 43.18
CA ILE A 362 -23.63 -30.22 43.52
C ILE A 362 -23.90 -31.73 43.57
N ILE A 363 -23.38 -32.51 42.61
CA ILE A 363 -23.50 -33.98 42.60
C ILE A 363 -22.86 -34.58 43.86
N ILE A 364 -21.64 -34.15 44.21
CA ILE A 364 -20.94 -34.62 45.42
C ILE A 364 -21.71 -34.23 46.69
N GLN A 365 -22.18 -32.99 46.81
CA GLN A 365 -22.95 -32.52 47.98
C GLN A 365 -24.27 -33.29 48.15
N ASN A 366 -24.97 -33.57 47.04
CA ASN A 366 -26.20 -34.37 47.07
C ASN A 366 -25.90 -35.82 47.47
N GLY A 367 -24.81 -36.41 46.98
CA GLY A 367 -24.33 -37.73 47.37
C GLY A 367 -24.00 -37.83 48.87
N LEU A 368 -23.32 -36.81 49.42
CA LEU A 368 -22.99 -36.71 50.84
C LEU A 368 -24.23 -36.53 51.73
N ARG A 369 -25.14 -35.61 51.36
CA ARG A 369 -26.43 -35.42 52.06
C ARG A 369 -27.25 -36.70 52.09
N ALA A 370 -27.34 -37.42 50.97
CA ALA A 370 -28.01 -38.71 50.89
C ALA A 370 -27.26 -39.81 51.69
N MET A 371 -25.93 -39.77 51.78
CA MET A 371 -25.17 -40.69 52.64
C MET A 371 -25.50 -40.45 54.12
N GLU A 372 -25.52 -39.20 54.58
CA GLU A 372 -25.78 -38.89 55.98
C GLU A 372 -27.22 -39.25 56.40
N ALA A 373 -28.21 -38.93 55.56
CA ALA A 373 -29.59 -39.38 55.76
C ALA A 373 -29.71 -40.92 55.86
N ARG A 374 -28.91 -41.67 55.08
CA ARG A 374 -28.85 -43.14 55.16
C ARG A 374 -28.14 -43.65 56.42
N LYS A 375 -27.11 -42.96 56.94
CA LYS A 375 -26.49 -43.28 58.23
C LYS A 375 -27.50 -43.10 59.36
N GLU A 376 -28.17 -41.96 59.42
CA GLU A 376 -29.16 -41.64 60.46
C GLU A 376 -30.35 -42.61 60.43
N TYR A 377 -30.86 -42.95 59.24
CA TYR A 377 -31.86 -44.02 59.10
C TYR A 377 -31.35 -45.38 59.61
N SER A 378 -30.11 -45.75 59.29
CA SER A 378 -29.49 -47.00 59.76
C SER A 378 -29.32 -47.02 61.28
N TYR A 379 -28.93 -45.89 61.89
CA TYR A 379 -28.84 -45.72 63.34
C TYR A 379 -30.21 -45.87 64.00
N ARG A 380 -31.23 -45.12 63.56
CA ARG A 380 -32.62 -45.27 64.05
C ARG A 380 -33.13 -46.70 63.93
N ARG A 381 -32.81 -47.41 62.83
CA ARG A 381 -33.19 -48.81 62.62
C ARG A 381 -32.49 -49.76 63.61
N ARG A 382 -31.20 -49.56 63.88
CA ARG A 382 -30.45 -50.30 64.92
C ARG A 382 -31.03 -50.05 66.31
N THR A 383 -31.29 -48.79 66.67
CA THR A 383 -31.88 -48.43 67.97
C THR A 383 -33.27 -49.01 68.15
N LYS A 384 -34.13 -48.99 67.11
CA LYS A 384 -35.44 -49.65 67.15
C LYS A 384 -35.32 -51.16 67.35
N ALA A 385 -34.37 -51.83 66.69
CA ALA A 385 -34.11 -53.26 66.90
C ALA A 385 -33.62 -53.55 68.33
N ALA A 386 -32.71 -52.72 68.88
CA ALA A 386 -32.23 -52.86 70.25
C ALA A 386 -33.37 -52.71 71.28
N ILE A 387 -34.28 -51.75 71.09
CA ILE A 387 -35.48 -51.57 71.94
C ILE A 387 -36.38 -52.81 71.88
N ILE A 388 -36.55 -53.43 70.71
CA ILE A 388 -37.32 -54.68 70.56
C ILE A 388 -36.67 -55.83 71.35
N VAL A 389 -35.34 -55.99 71.27
CA VAL A 389 -34.62 -57.01 72.06
C VAL A 389 -34.73 -56.74 73.57
N GLN A 390 -34.52 -55.50 74.00
CA GLN A 390 -34.60 -55.11 75.42
C GLN A 390 -36.01 -55.30 76.01
N THR A 391 -37.06 -55.01 75.24
CA THR A 391 -38.45 -55.20 75.69
C THR A 391 -38.84 -56.67 75.78
N GLN A 392 -38.39 -57.53 74.84
CA GLN A 392 -38.60 -58.97 74.95
C GLN A 392 -37.80 -59.58 76.12
N TRP A 393 -36.59 -59.09 76.41
CA TRP A 393 -35.81 -59.53 77.58
C TRP A 393 -36.52 -59.17 78.90
N ARG A 394 -36.93 -57.91 79.10
CA ARG A 394 -37.68 -57.47 80.30
C ARG A 394 -38.99 -58.25 80.47
N ARG A 395 -39.69 -58.57 79.38
CA ARG A 395 -40.86 -59.45 79.39
C ARG A 395 -40.51 -60.86 79.85
N TYR A 396 -39.42 -61.44 79.36
CA TYR A 396 -38.96 -62.78 79.75
C TYR A 396 -38.60 -62.85 81.24
N GLU A 397 -37.87 -61.85 81.74
CA GLU A 397 -37.48 -61.71 83.15
C GLU A 397 -38.69 -61.72 84.09
N VAL A 398 -39.72 -60.90 83.81
CA VAL A 398 -40.97 -60.87 84.59
C VAL A 398 -41.75 -62.20 84.48
N LEU A 399 -41.80 -62.82 83.31
CA LEU A 399 -42.45 -64.13 83.12
C LEU A 399 -41.72 -65.26 83.86
N LEU A 400 -40.39 -65.21 83.94
CA LEU A 400 -39.58 -66.17 84.69
C LEU A 400 -39.84 -66.04 86.19
N ALA A 401 -39.84 -64.82 86.73
CA ALA A 401 -40.17 -64.55 88.12
C ALA A 401 -41.61 -65.00 88.48
N TYR A 402 -42.60 -64.68 87.63
CA TYR A 402 -43.97 -65.15 87.81
C TYR A 402 -44.08 -66.69 87.76
N SER A 403 -43.36 -67.36 86.86
CA SER A 403 -43.33 -68.82 86.75
C SER A 403 -42.74 -69.48 88.00
N GLN A 404 -41.65 -68.93 88.55
CA GLN A 404 -41.06 -69.37 89.82
C GLN A 404 -42.04 -69.16 90.99
N LEU A 405 -42.65 -67.98 91.11
CA LEU A 405 -43.63 -67.67 92.16
C LEU A 405 -44.86 -68.59 92.09
N LYS A 406 -45.38 -68.87 90.88
CA LYS A 406 -46.50 -69.80 90.67
C LYS A 406 -46.14 -71.22 91.11
N LYS A 407 -44.93 -71.72 90.79
CA LYS A 407 -44.43 -73.02 91.28
C LYS A 407 -44.33 -73.05 92.80
N ALA A 408 -43.75 -72.03 93.41
CA ALA A 408 -43.62 -71.92 94.87
C ALA A 408 -44.98 -71.89 95.57
N THR A 409 -45.94 -71.10 95.05
CA THR A 409 -47.30 -71.00 95.60
C THR A 409 -48.05 -72.32 95.51
N LEU A 410 -47.97 -73.04 94.37
CA LEU A 410 -48.55 -74.37 94.22
C LEU A 410 -47.95 -75.38 95.21
N LEU A 411 -46.62 -75.38 95.38
CA LEU A 411 -45.95 -76.23 96.37
C LEU A 411 -46.45 -75.94 97.79
N PHE A 412 -46.57 -74.66 98.15
CA PHE A 412 -47.04 -74.21 99.45
C PHE A 412 -48.51 -74.60 99.71
N GLN A 413 -49.38 -74.48 98.68
CA GLN A 413 -50.77 -74.93 98.75
C GLN A 413 -50.89 -76.45 98.92
N CYS A 414 -50.06 -77.24 98.22
CA CYS A 414 -50.01 -78.70 98.38
C CYS A 414 -49.54 -79.10 99.78
N LEU A 415 -48.47 -78.46 100.29
CA LEU A 415 -47.99 -78.68 101.65
C LEU A 415 -49.02 -78.27 102.72
N TRP A 416 -49.76 -77.18 102.51
CA TRP A 416 -50.83 -76.76 103.41
C TRP A 416 -52.01 -77.73 103.42
N ARG A 417 -52.47 -78.22 102.25
CA ARG A 417 -53.48 -79.28 102.14
C ARG A 417 -53.02 -80.55 102.86
N ALA A 418 -51.77 -80.97 102.68
CA ALA A 418 -51.18 -82.12 103.36
C ALA A 418 -50.96 -81.92 104.88
N LYS A 419 -50.85 -80.67 105.36
CA LYS A 419 -50.86 -80.32 106.79
C LYS A 419 -52.27 -80.40 107.37
N LEU A 420 -53.28 -79.97 106.63
CA LEU A 420 -54.69 -80.02 107.03
C LEU A 420 -55.17 -81.47 107.16
N ALA A 421 -54.94 -82.31 106.15
CA ALA A 421 -55.27 -83.74 106.19
C ALA A 421 -54.57 -84.49 107.36
N ARG A 422 -53.32 -84.13 107.68
CA ARG A 422 -52.60 -84.66 108.85
C ARG A 422 -53.18 -84.18 110.19
N LYS A 423 -53.86 -83.02 110.24
CA LYS A 423 -54.61 -82.54 111.42
C LYS A 423 -55.92 -83.32 111.59
N GLU A 424 -56.64 -83.58 110.51
CA GLU A 424 -57.83 -84.45 110.51
C GLU A 424 -57.52 -85.87 111.01
N LEU A 425 -56.48 -86.51 110.44
CA LEU A 425 -56.02 -87.83 110.87
C LEU A 425 -55.63 -87.87 112.36
N LYS A 426 -55.07 -86.77 112.89
CA LYS A 426 -54.70 -86.67 114.30
C LYS A 426 -55.92 -86.53 115.23
N LYS A 427 -57.03 -85.92 114.80
CA LYS A 427 -58.31 -85.97 115.53
C LYS A 427 -58.88 -87.39 115.57
N LEU A 428 -58.97 -88.05 114.41
CA LEU A 428 -59.54 -89.41 114.30
C LEU A 428 -58.76 -90.42 115.17
N ARG A 429 -57.43 -90.30 115.24
CA ARG A 429 -56.58 -91.09 116.15
C ARG A 429 -56.75 -90.78 117.64
N MET A 430 -57.37 -89.67 118.04
CA MET A 430 -57.70 -89.39 119.45
C MET A 430 -58.99 -90.11 119.86
N ALA A 431 -60.06 -89.99 119.06
CA ALA A 431 -61.33 -90.69 119.30
C ALA A 431 -61.17 -92.23 119.30
N ALA A 432 -60.26 -92.76 118.48
CA ALA A 432 -59.89 -94.18 118.46
C ALA A 432 -59.07 -94.66 119.68
N ARG A 433 -58.68 -93.76 120.60
CA ARG A 433 -57.95 -94.13 121.84
C ARG A 433 -58.87 -94.20 123.06
N GLU A 434 -59.86 -93.33 123.16
CA GLU A 434 -60.87 -93.36 124.23
C GLU A 434 -61.70 -94.66 124.17
N THR A 435 -61.97 -95.15 122.96
CA THR A 435 -62.61 -96.46 122.73
C THR A 435 -61.71 -97.67 123.03
N GLY A 436 -60.38 -97.50 123.09
CA GLY A 436 -59.44 -98.55 123.46
C GLY A 436 -59.39 -98.80 124.98
N ALA A 437 -59.36 -97.73 125.77
CA ALA A 437 -59.26 -97.81 127.24
C ALA A 437 -60.46 -98.54 127.87
N LEU A 438 -61.66 -98.38 127.30
CA LEU A 438 -62.87 -99.12 127.71
C LEU A 438 -62.77 -100.63 127.46
N LYS A 439 -61.95 -101.07 126.51
CA LYS A 439 -61.77 -102.50 126.18
C LYS A 439 -60.74 -103.18 127.09
N GLU A 440 -59.60 -102.53 127.34
CA GLU A 440 -58.59 -103.04 128.29
C GLU A 440 -59.12 -103.17 129.73
N ALA A 441 -60.12 -102.36 130.10
CA ALA A 441 -60.81 -102.47 131.39
C ALA A 441 -61.68 -103.73 131.50
N LYS A 442 -62.30 -104.20 130.39
CA LYS A 442 -63.11 -105.42 130.35
C LYS A 442 -62.25 -106.67 130.42
N ASP A 443 -61.25 -106.76 129.55
CA ASP A 443 -60.38 -107.95 129.41
C ASP A 443 -59.58 -108.25 130.71
N LYS A 444 -59.36 -107.23 131.57
CA LYS A 444 -58.76 -107.38 132.90
C LYS A 444 -59.70 -107.91 133.99
N LEU A 445 -61.02 -107.79 133.83
CA LEU A 445 -61.98 -108.42 134.74
C LEU A 445 -62.17 -109.90 134.41
N GLU A 446 -62.32 -110.24 133.13
CA GLU A 446 -62.59 -111.63 132.69
C GLU A 446 -61.46 -112.58 133.13
N LYS A 447 -60.20 -112.19 132.96
CA LYS A 447 -59.04 -112.98 133.44
C LYS A 447 -58.98 -113.17 134.96
N ARG A 448 -59.59 -112.28 135.75
CA ARG A 448 -59.70 -112.46 137.21
C ARG A 448 -60.79 -113.43 137.63
N VAL A 449 -61.77 -113.69 136.76
CA VAL A 449 -62.77 -114.75 136.99
C VAL A 449 -62.14 -116.11 136.70
N GLU A 450 -61.46 -116.25 135.56
CA GLU A 450 -60.77 -117.48 135.13
C GLU A 450 -59.78 -118.02 136.20
N GLU A 451 -58.93 -117.14 136.76
CA GLU A 451 -57.95 -117.53 137.79
C GLU A 451 -58.60 -118.05 139.08
N LEU A 452 -59.78 -117.52 139.44
CA LEU A 452 -60.50 -117.94 140.65
C LEU A 452 -61.28 -119.24 140.43
N THR A 453 -61.86 -119.47 139.25
CA THR A 453 -62.46 -120.77 138.91
C THR A 453 -61.44 -121.91 138.90
N TRP A 454 -60.22 -121.66 138.36
CA TRP A 454 -59.19 -122.70 138.26
C TRP A 454 -58.74 -123.24 139.63
N ARG A 455 -58.68 -122.37 140.66
CA ARG A 455 -58.35 -122.79 142.03
C ARG A 455 -59.43 -123.68 142.66
N LEU A 456 -60.71 -123.46 142.31
CA LEU A 456 -61.85 -124.23 142.83
C LEU A 456 -61.92 -125.65 142.23
N GLU A 457 -61.37 -125.85 141.03
CA GLU A 457 -61.31 -127.16 140.37
C GLU A 457 -60.09 -127.97 140.83
N PHE A 458 -58.94 -127.32 141.06
CA PHE A 458 -57.74 -127.96 141.59
C PHE A 458 -57.95 -128.59 142.98
N GLU A 459 -58.65 -127.90 143.89
CA GLU A 459 -58.93 -128.43 145.24
C GLU A 459 -59.90 -129.63 145.24
N LYS A 460 -60.74 -129.78 144.20
CA LYS A 460 -61.61 -130.96 144.05
C LYS A 460 -60.84 -132.21 143.65
N HIS A 461 -59.90 -132.10 142.70
CA HIS A 461 -59.10 -133.25 142.26
C HIS A 461 -58.29 -133.86 143.40
N LEU A 462 -57.72 -133.03 144.29
CA LEU A 462 -56.90 -133.49 145.41
C LEU A 462 -57.67 -134.36 146.44
N ARG A 463 -59.01 -134.39 146.41
CA ARG A 463 -59.81 -135.31 147.22
C ARG A 463 -60.02 -136.69 146.58
N ILE A 464 -59.87 -136.82 145.27
CA ILE A 464 -60.19 -138.04 144.52
C ILE A 464 -58.98 -138.99 144.54
N ASP A 465 -57.79 -138.49 144.18
CA ASP A 465 -56.54 -139.25 144.11
C ASP A 465 -56.14 -139.94 145.45
N LEU A 466 -56.67 -139.42 146.57
CA LEU A 466 -56.39 -139.89 147.93
C LEU A 466 -57.29 -141.07 148.37
N GLU A 467 -58.47 -141.25 147.75
CA GLU A 467 -59.31 -142.44 147.97
C GLU A 467 -58.84 -143.63 147.11
N GLU A 468 -58.26 -143.35 145.94
CA GLU A 468 -57.87 -144.37 144.96
C GLU A 468 -56.53 -145.04 145.30
N THR A 469 -55.60 -144.31 145.92
CA THR A 469 -54.24 -144.80 146.25
C THR A 469 -54.19 -145.88 147.34
N LYS A 470 -55.08 -145.85 148.34
CA LYS A 470 -55.06 -146.87 149.44
C LYS A 470 -55.86 -148.14 149.17
N ARG A 471 -56.71 -148.16 148.14
CA ARG A 471 -57.37 -149.40 147.70
C ARG A 471 -56.36 -150.45 147.21
N GLN A 472 -55.20 -150.01 146.69
CA GLN A 472 -54.17 -150.84 146.08
C GLN A 472 -53.21 -151.54 147.08
N GLU A 473 -53.18 -151.15 148.35
CA GLU A 473 -52.33 -151.82 149.36
C GLU A 473 -52.97 -153.10 149.92
N ILE A 474 -54.31 -153.16 149.97
CA ILE A 474 -55.08 -154.31 150.47
C ILE A 474 -54.86 -155.55 149.57
N GLU A 475 -54.82 -155.35 148.26
CA GLU A 475 -54.76 -156.40 147.23
C GLU A 475 -53.42 -157.17 147.21
N LYS A 476 -52.33 -156.57 147.69
CA LYS A 476 -50.98 -157.17 147.64
C LYS A 476 -50.69 -158.15 148.77
N LEU A 477 -51.29 -157.99 149.95
CA LEU A 477 -51.02 -158.87 151.09
C LEU A 477 -51.86 -160.15 151.08
N GLN A 478 -53.02 -160.16 150.42
CA GLN A 478 -53.83 -161.39 150.27
C GLN A 478 -53.10 -162.43 149.41
N ASN A 479 -52.42 -162.02 148.34
CA ASN A 479 -51.62 -162.89 147.47
C ASN A 479 -50.44 -163.61 148.14
N ALA A 480 -50.02 -163.19 149.35
CA ALA A 480 -48.98 -163.89 150.12
C ALA A 480 -49.53 -165.11 150.90
N LEU A 481 -50.85 -165.20 151.11
CA LEU A 481 -51.48 -166.21 151.95
C LEU A 481 -51.68 -167.56 151.23
N ASP A 482 -51.79 -167.54 149.89
CA ASP A 482 -52.21 -168.70 149.10
C ASP A 482 -51.04 -169.54 148.56
N ASN A 483 -49.92 -168.92 148.18
CA ASN A 483 -48.75 -169.65 147.64
C ASN A 483 -48.12 -170.65 148.63
N MET A 484 -48.18 -170.37 149.94
CA MET A 484 -47.68 -171.30 150.98
C MET A 484 -48.64 -172.48 151.26
N ARG A 485 -49.89 -172.43 150.75
CA ARG A 485 -50.82 -173.59 150.78
C ARG A 485 -50.61 -174.50 149.58
N SER A 486 -50.45 -173.94 148.38
CA SER A 486 -50.33 -174.72 147.14
C SER A 486 -49.18 -175.73 147.14
N LEU A 487 -48.07 -175.43 147.83
CA LEU A 487 -46.91 -176.33 147.94
C LEU A 487 -47.10 -177.49 148.95
N LEU A 488 -48.24 -177.57 149.64
CA LEU A 488 -48.63 -178.75 150.42
C LEU A 488 -49.31 -179.83 149.54
N ASP A 489 -49.92 -179.44 148.42
CA ASP A 489 -50.88 -180.30 147.69
C ASP A 489 -50.29 -180.97 146.43
N GLU A 490 -49.50 -180.28 145.58
CA GLU A 490 -49.07 -180.89 144.30
C GLU A 490 -48.00 -182.00 144.44
N ALA A 491 -47.27 -182.06 145.56
CA ALA A 491 -46.39 -183.18 145.88
C ALA A 491 -47.16 -184.52 146.06
N HIS A 492 -48.48 -184.46 146.22
CA HIS A 492 -49.38 -185.62 146.23
C HIS A 492 -49.92 -186.01 144.83
N ALA A 493 -49.61 -185.25 143.75
CA ALA A 493 -50.43 -185.32 142.51
C ALA A 493 -49.73 -185.29 141.12
N ALA A 494 -48.46 -184.83 140.97
CA ALA A 494 -48.03 -183.96 139.85
C ALA A 494 -47.81 -184.46 138.38
N VAL A 495 -48.56 -183.82 137.43
CA VAL A 495 -48.67 -184.04 135.92
C VAL A 495 -49.39 -182.71 134.73
N ILE A 496 -49.19 -181.13 134.16
CA ILE A 496 -49.84 -179.46 133.27
C ILE A 496 -49.52 -177.84 131.98
N ARG A 497 -50.01 -176.28 131.51
CA ARG A 497 -49.91 -174.74 130.21
C ARG A 497 -50.24 -172.74 129.77
N GLU A 498 -50.30 -171.55 128.56
CA GLU A 498 -50.28 -169.64 127.99
C GLU A 498 -50.71 -168.14 126.59
N LYS A 499 -50.70 -166.48 126.22
CA LYS A 499 -50.83 -165.00 124.87
C LYS A 499 -51.15 -162.98 124.43
N GLU A 500 -51.06 -161.81 123.20
CA GLU A 500 -51.38 -160.11 122.17
C GLU A 500 -51.50 -158.06 121.80
N ALA A 501 -51.50 -156.83 120.62
CA ALA A 501 -51.83 -154.93 120.13
C ALA A 501 -51.65 -153.36 118.74
N ALA A 502 -52.15 -151.81 118.27
CA ALA A 502 -51.86 -150.18 117.14
C ALA A 502 -52.59 -148.39 116.34
N LYS A 503 -52.24 -146.89 115.60
CA LYS A 503 -52.86 -145.25 114.61
C LYS A 503 -52.44 -143.35 113.83
N LEU A 504 -53.00 -142.02 112.95
CA LEU A 504 -52.67 -140.23 112.12
C LEU A 504 -53.40 -138.50 111.18
N ALA A 505 -53.04 -136.97 110.53
CA ALA A 505 -53.65 -135.31 109.57
C ALA A 505 -53.13 -133.43 108.82
N ILE A 506 -53.36 -131.92 108.04
CA ILE A 506 -54.04 -130.35 106.99
C ILE A 506 -53.62 -128.42 106.26
N GLU A 507 -54.18 -127.07 105.40
CA GLU A 507 -53.83 -125.30 104.50
C GLU A 507 -54.50 -123.42 103.87
N GLN A 508 -54.22 -122.07 102.88
CA GLN A 508 -54.79 -120.28 102.17
C GLN A 508 -54.33 -118.46 101.22
N ALA A 509 -54.92 -117.01 100.55
CA ALA A 509 -54.58 -115.29 99.57
C ALA A 509 -55.26 -113.42 98.89
N PRO A 510 -54.87 -111.97 98.06
CA PRO A 510 -55.38 -110.32 97.08
C PRO A 510 -55.11 -108.29 96.61
N PRO A 511 -55.49 -106.98 95.56
CA PRO A 511 -55.21 -105.11 94.93
C PRO A 511 -55.82 -103.42 93.84
N ILE A 512 -55.57 -101.77 93.47
CA ILE A 512 -55.94 -100.19 92.29
C ILE A 512 -55.78 -98.11 92.02
N ILE A 513 -55.93 -96.60 91.23
CA ILE A 513 -56.17 -95.08 89.94
C ILE A 513 -56.10 -92.99 89.70
N LYS A 514 -56.25 -91.47 88.92
CA LYS A 514 -56.52 -89.95 87.63
C LYS A 514 -56.44 -87.86 87.31
N GLU A 515 -56.64 -86.56 86.22
CA GLU A 515 -56.85 -84.59 85.83
C GLU A 515 -56.69 -82.93 84.54
N ILE A 516 -56.94 -81.25 84.32
CA ILE A 516 -57.05 -79.64 83.10
C ILE A 516 -56.92 -77.55 82.81
N THR A 517 -57.21 -76.22 81.76
CA THR A 517 -56.96 -74.27 81.27
C THR A 517 -57.64 -72.59 80.21
N VAL A 518 -57.61 -70.99 79.56
CA VAL A 518 -57.16 -69.11 78.99
C VAL A 518 -57.81 -67.28 78.13
N VAL A 519 -57.40 -65.72 77.59
CA VAL A 519 -57.95 -63.91 76.84
C VAL A 519 -57.35 -62.10 75.94
N ASP A 520 -57.51 -60.50 75.34
CA ASP A 520 -58.12 -58.65 74.80
C ASP A 520 -57.71 -56.86 73.73
N ASP A 521 -58.21 -55.26 73.32
CA ASP A 521 -57.98 -53.55 72.25
C ASP A 521 -58.30 -51.46 72.01
N SER A 522 -58.29 -50.12 70.95
CA SER A 522 -58.33 -48.13 70.63
C SER A 522 -58.64 -46.46 69.38
N LYS A 523 -58.54 -44.75 69.16
CA LYS A 523 -58.89 -43.09 68.04
C LYS A 523 -58.61 -41.02 67.69
N LEU A 524 -59.01 -39.64 66.76
CA LEU A 524 -58.68 -37.71 66.25
C LEU A 524 -59.35 -35.92 65.31
N GLU A 525 -58.98 -34.31 64.86
CA GLU A 525 -59.53 -32.51 64.14
C GLU A 525 -59.04 -30.59 63.37
N ARG A 526 -59.65 -29.15 62.65
CA ARG A 526 -59.79 -27.21 62.05
C ARG A 526 -59.28 -25.40 61.10
N LEU A 527 -59.84 -23.89 60.52
CA LEU A 527 -59.54 -22.08 59.80
C LEU A 527 -60.50 -20.48 59.71
N ARG A 528 -60.14 -19.06 59.39
CA ARG A 528 -60.74 -17.50 59.08
C ARG A 528 -61.14 -16.46 60.29
N ASN A 529 -61.12 -15.07 60.54
CA ASN A 529 -61.24 -13.66 59.94
C ASN A 529 -60.85 -12.40 60.89
N HIS A 530 -60.20 -11.30 60.41
CA HIS A 530 -60.51 -9.86 60.78
C HIS A 530 -60.96 -9.23 59.46
N ASN A 531 -62.28 -9.09 59.31
CA ASN A 531 -62.91 -8.95 57.99
C ASN A 531 -63.19 -7.50 57.61
N MET A 532 -63.26 -7.23 56.31
CA MET A 532 -63.57 -5.92 55.71
C MET A 532 -62.47 -4.89 56.03
N GLU A 533 -61.60 -4.52 55.09
CA GLU A 533 -61.86 -4.25 53.66
C GLU A 533 -61.77 -5.53 52.79
N LEU A 534 -62.89 -6.07 52.30
CA LEU A 534 -63.66 -5.66 51.11
C LEU A 534 -62.87 -6.05 49.84
N GLU A 535 -63.18 -7.16 49.15
CA GLU A 535 -64.44 -7.95 49.10
C GLU A 535 -64.35 -9.39 49.68
#